data_AF-A0A8T5IMH0-F1
#
_entry.id   AF-A0A8T5IMH0-F1
#
_cell.length_a   1.000
_cell.length_b   1.000
_cell.length_c   1.000
_cell.angle_alpha   90.00
_cell.angle_beta   90.00
_cell.angle_gamma   90.00
#
_symmetry.space_group_name_H-M   'P 1'
#
loop_
_entity.id
_entity.type
_entity.pdbx_description
1 polymer ?
#
loop_
_entity_poly.entity_id
_entity_poly.type
_entity_poly.pdbx_seq_one_letter_code
_entity_poly.pdbx_strand_id
1 'polypeptide(L)'
;MIKISKLSKQLRYHLTDTTALLIESNPFFALYEVGVAGMTDEVSLDTRINASKLAYLGLGTVYGRGRDLWRYAFKITDQSSEKKQTLHDMAYTGVFNIIISPPLYYYSGETDWGKIAIGSACSVVLGAANGIPMGYAVDAFRDLTSLEKCERKSYPNFLKKQTPLNKLAIAAGLAFLSLNLMENIYDHVPNNFVSNVYEQITNLEVKLE
;
A
#
# COMPACT_ATOMS: atom_id res chain seq x y z
N MET A 1 -8.49 28.50 16.50
CA MET A 1 -8.09 27.53 17.53
C MET A 1 -8.66 26.16 17.20
N ILE A 2 -7.82 25.16 16.88
CA ILE A 2 -8.28 23.78 16.69
C ILE A 2 -8.54 23.16 18.07
N LYS A 3 -9.73 22.61 18.31
CA LYS A 3 -10.04 21.91 19.56
C LYS A 3 -9.15 20.66 19.70
N ILE A 4 -8.57 20.43 20.88
CA ILE A 4 -7.69 19.30 21.19
C ILE A 4 -8.31 17.95 20.80
N SER A 5 -9.62 17.80 21.00
CA SER A 5 -10.37 16.60 20.60
C SER A 5 -10.36 16.33 19.09
N LYS A 6 -10.38 17.39 18.26
CA LYS A 6 -10.30 17.27 16.79
C LYS A 6 -8.90 16.82 16.37
N LEU A 7 -7.86 17.38 17.00
CA LEU A 7 -6.47 17.01 16.74
C LEU A 7 -6.21 15.54 17.10
N SER A 8 -6.66 15.10 18.29
CA SER A 8 -6.56 13.72 18.74
C SER A 8 -7.24 12.75 17.76
N LYS A 9 -8.45 13.06 17.30
CA LYS A 9 -9.14 12.25 16.29
C LYS A 9 -8.34 12.17 14.99
N GLN A 10 -7.85 13.29 14.49
CA GLN A 10 -7.07 13.33 13.25
C GLN A 10 -5.77 12.53 13.35
N LEU A 11 -5.09 12.58 14.50
CA LEU A 11 -3.89 11.80 14.77
C LEU A 11 -4.20 10.30 14.78
N ARG A 12 -5.30 9.87 15.41
CA ARG A 12 -5.71 8.46 15.40
C ARG A 12 -5.97 7.95 13.98
N TYR A 13 -6.68 8.72 13.15
CA TYR A 13 -6.87 8.36 11.73
C TYR A 13 -5.54 8.31 10.98
N HIS A 14 -4.63 9.26 11.21
CA HIS A 14 -3.31 9.24 10.59
C HIS A 14 -2.55 7.96 10.93
N LEU A 15 -2.45 7.61 12.22
CA LEU A 15 -1.77 6.42 12.68
C LEU A 15 -2.46 5.14 12.17
N THR A 16 -3.78 5.04 12.28
CA THR A 16 -4.53 3.86 11.80
C THR A 16 -4.36 3.66 10.30
N ASP A 17 -4.60 4.69 9.49
CA ASP A 17 -4.54 4.57 8.03
C ASP A 17 -3.12 4.27 7.57
N THR A 18 -2.12 4.95 8.14
CA THR A 18 -0.71 4.72 7.81
C THR A 18 -0.29 3.31 8.17
N THR A 19 -0.59 2.85 9.39
CA THR A 19 -0.28 1.49 9.83
C THR A 19 -0.98 0.45 8.96
N ALA A 20 -2.26 0.67 8.62
CA ALA A 20 -3.00 -0.26 7.76
C ALA A 20 -2.37 -0.39 6.37
N LEU A 21 -1.96 0.73 5.78
CA LEU A 21 -1.26 0.75 4.50
C LEU A 21 0.04 -0.04 4.59
N LEU A 22 0.88 0.26 5.58
CA LEU A 22 2.20 -0.38 5.70
C LEU A 22 2.14 -1.87 6.03
N ILE A 23 1.17 -2.30 6.85
CA ILE A 23 0.96 -3.71 7.18
C ILE A 23 0.70 -4.55 5.94
N GLU A 24 -0.06 -3.99 5.00
CA GLU A 24 -0.41 -4.63 3.74
C GLU A 24 0.72 -4.46 2.72
N SER A 25 1.15 -3.22 2.49
CA SER A 25 2.02 -2.90 1.36
C SER A 25 3.45 -3.35 1.58
N ASN A 26 3.99 -3.29 2.81
CA ASN A 26 5.40 -3.61 3.02
C ASN A 26 5.73 -5.07 2.66
N PRO A 27 5.01 -6.09 3.18
CA PRO A 27 5.25 -7.48 2.79
C PRO A 27 5.05 -7.72 1.29
N PHE A 28 4.00 -7.13 0.71
CA PHE A 28 3.73 -7.27 -0.72
C PHE A 28 4.89 -6.74 -1.57
N PHE A 29 5.35 -5.52 -1.28
CA PHE A 29 6.44 -4.91 -2.03
C PHE A 29 7.80 -5.56 -1.73
N ALA A 30 8.06 -6.02 -0.51
CA ALA A 30 9.29 -6.75 -0.20
C ALA A 30 9.37 -8.06 -1.00
N LEU A 31 8.27 -8.82 -1.06
CA LEU A 31 8.20 -10.03 -1.87
C LEU A 31 8.43 -9.73 -3.36
N TYR A 32 7.84 -8.65 -3.86
CA TYR A 32 8.07 -8.21 -5.23
C TYR A 32 9.52 -7.79 -5.47
N GLU A 33 10.11 -7.00 -4.58
CA GLU A 33 11.47 -6.47 -4.72
C GLU A 33 12.53 -7.58 -4.70
N VAL A 34 12.48 -8.46 -3.71
CA VAL A 34 13.43 -9.57 -3.54
C VAL A 34 13.12 -10.71 -4.50
N GLY A 35 11.87 -11.19 -4.48
CA GLY A 35 11.48 -12.40 -5.20
C GLY A 35 11.21 -12.22 -6.67
N VAL A 36 10.78 -11.04 -7.11
CA VAL A 36 10.54 -10.75 -8.53
C VAL A 36 11.67 -9.91 -9.08
N ALA A 37 11.85 -8.67 -8.61
CA ALA A 37 12.80 -7.72 -9.18
C ALA A 37 14.27 -8.06 -8.93
N GLY A 38 14.58 -9.00 -8.02
CA GLY A 38 15.95 -9.44 -7.72
C GLY A 38 16.79 -8.35 -7.04
N MET A 39 16.16 -7.44 -6.30
CA MET A 39 16.86 -6.49 -5.45
C MET A 39 17.48 -7.22 -4.25
N THR A 40 18.62 -6.75 -3.76
CA THR A 40 19.20 -7.31 -2.53
C THR A 40 18.32 -6.97 -1.32
N ASP A 41 18.44 -7.78 -0.27
CA ASP A 41 17.68 -7.61 0.96
C ASP A 41 17.93 -6.23 1.59
N GLU A 42 19.16 -5.71 1.55
CA GLU A 42 19.47 -4.38 2.09
C GLU A 42 18.75 -3.27 1.33
N VAL A 43 18.74 -3.35 -0.01
CA VAL A 43 18.09 -2.35 -0.86
C VAL A 43 16.58 -2.36 -0.65
N SER A 44 15.97 -3.54 -0.57
CA SER A 44 14.54 -3.66 -0.27
C SER A 44 14.21 -3.11 1.13
N LEU A 45 14.96 -3.53 2.16
CA LEU A 45 14.76 -3.07 3.54
C LEU A 45 14.82 -1.54 3.65
N ASP A 46 15.85 -0.91 3.08
CA ASP A 46 15.99 0.55 3.09
C ASP A 46 14.83 1.23 2.36
N THR A 47 14.38 0.65 1.23
CA THR A 47 13.23 1.17 0.49
C THR A 47 11.96 1.10 1.33
N ARG A 48 11.68 -0.02 2.01
CA ARG A 48 10.50 -0.20 2.87
C ARG A 48 10.54 0.71 4.10
N ILE A 49 11.72 0.91 4.69
CA ILE A 49 11.92 1.86 5.79
C ILE A 49 11.62 3.29 5.32
N ASN A 50 12.13 3.71 4.17
CA ASN A 50 11.91 5.06 3.65
C ASN A 50 10.46 5.28 3.21
N ALA A 51 9.81 4.30 2.58
CA ALA A 51 8.38 4.34 2.29
C ALA A 51 7.56 4.50 3.59
N SER A 52 7.93 3.76 4.64
CA SER A 52 7.28 3.86 5.95
C SER A 52 7.44 5.25 6.57
N LYS A 53 8.65 5.83 6.51
CA LYS A 53 8.89 7.22 6.97
C LYS A 53 8.00 8.20 6.21
N LEU A 54 7.96 8.14 4.88
CA LEU A 54 7.13 9.04 4.07
C LEU A 54 5.63 8.88 4.37
N ALA A 55 5.18 7.64 4.60
CA ALA A 55 3.81 7.36 4.99
C ALA A 55 3.45 8.05 6.32
N TYR A 56 4.31 7.92 7.34
CA TYR A 56 4.15 8.59 8.64
C TYR A 56 4.39 10.11 8.61
N LEU A 57 5.16 10.62 7.65
CA LEU A 57 5.28 12.08 7.43
C LEU A 57 4.01 12.70 6.85
N GLY A 58 3.05 11.89 6.40
CA GLY A 58 1.71 12.35 6.07
C GLY A 58 1.13 11.70 4.82
N LEU A 59 1.93 11.00 4.01
CA LEU A 59 1.45 10.40 2.76
C LEU A 59 0.32 9.38 3.01
N GLY A 60 0.37 8.65 4.13
CA GLY A 60 -0.70 7.73 4.52
C GLY A 60 -2.03 8.44 4.78
N THR A 61 -2.00 9.64 5.37
CA THR A 61 -3.19 10.48 5.55
C THR A 61 -3.69 11.07 4.25
N VAL A 62 -2.78 11.51 3.37
CA VAL A 62 -3.17 12.01 2.04
C VAL A 62 -3.87 10.90 1.26
N TYR A 63 -3.33 9.68 1.28
CA TYR A 63 -3.97 8.53 0.66
C TYR A 63 -5.33 8.21 1.28
N GLY A 64 -5.41 7.99 2.60
CA GLY A 64 -6.63 7.57 3.29
C GLY A 64 -7.77 8.58 3.15
N ARG A 65 -7.50 9.87 3.43
CA ARG A 65 -8.52 10.91 3.31
C ARG A 65 -8.87 11.25 1.87
N GLY A 66 -7.89 11.23 0.96
CA GLY A 66 -8.16 11.40 -0.46
C GLY A 66 -9.11 10.31 -0.96
N ARG A 67 -8.94 9.06 -0.49
CA ARG A 67 -9.85 7.96 -0.84
C ARG A 67 -11.26 8.22 -0.36
N ASP A 68 -11.40 8.64 0.90
CA ASP A 68 -12.71 8.94 1.49
C ASP A 68 -13.44 10.05 0.73
N LEU A 69 -12.72 11.13 0.39
CA LEU A 69 -13.24 12.22 -0.43
C LEU A 69 -13.67 11.72 -1.82
N TRP A 70 -12.90 10.81 -2.41
CA TRP A 70 -13.24 10.22 -3.70
C TRP A 70 -14.44 9.28 -3.61
N ARG A 71 -14.56 8.49 -2.54
CA ARG A 71 -15.77 7.68 -2.27
C ARG A 71 -16.99 8.56 -2.18
N TYR A 72 -16.89 9.68 -1.46
CA TYR A 72 -17.96 10.67 -1.35
C TYR A 72 -18.35 11.24 -2.73
N ALA A 73 -17.36 11.69 -3.52
CA ALA A 73 -17.59 12.27 -4.86
C ALA A 73 -18.25 11.28 -5.82
N PHE A 74 -17.85 10.01 -5.79
CA PHE A 74 -18.38 8.94 -6.64
C PHE A 74 -19.59 8.21 -6.04
N LYS A 75 -20.10 8.69 -4.88
CA LYS A 75 -21.24 8.11 -4.15
C LYS A 75 -21.06 6.60 -3.86
N ILE A 76 -19.83 6.20 -3.55
CA ILE A 76 -19.51 4.84 -3.10
C ILE A 76 -19.89 4.72 -1.63
N THR A 77 -20.98 4.00 -1.37
CA THR A 77 -21.53 3.80 -0.03
C THR A 77 -21.50 2.33 0.37
N ASP A 78 -21.88 2.06 1.60
CA ASP A 78 -22.03 0.76 2.25
C ASP A 78 -23.01 -0.16 1.49
N GLN A 79 -23.95 0.44 0.76
CA GLN A 79 -24.91 -0.29 -0.08
C GLN A 79 -24.31 -0.72 -1.42
N SER A 80 -23.23 -0.09 -1.86
CA SER A 80 -22.53 -0.44 -3.10
C SER A 80 -22.12 -1.91 -3.11
N SER A 81 -22.16 -2.52 -4.29
CA SER A 81 -21.64 -3.88 -4.47
C SER A 81 -20.14 -3.93 -4.21
N GLU A 82 -19.64 -5.08 -3.76
CA GLU A 82 -18.20 -5.27 -3.53
C GLU A 82 -17.39 -4.94 -4.78
N LYS A 83 -17.85 -5.40 -5.96
CA LYS A 83 -17.24 -5.06 -7.27
C LYS A 83 -17.08 -3.56 -7.49
N LYS A 84 -18.06 -2.74 -7.08
CA LYS A 84 -17.98 -1.27 -7.22
C LYS A 84 -16.97 -0.67 -6.23
N GLN A 85 -16.91 -1.18 -5.01
CA GLN A 85 -15.91 -0.75 -4.02
C GLN A 85 -14.50 -1.14 -4.49
N THR A 86 -14.31 -2.38 -4.96
CA THR A 86 -13.07 -2.85 -5.57
C THR A 86 -12.62 -1.99 -6.74
N LEU A 87 -13.51 -1.75 -7.72
CA LEU A 87 -13.16 -0.92 -8.89
C LEU A 87 -12.81 0.52 -8.48
N HIS A 88 -13.51 1.07 -7.48
CA HIS A 88 -13.17 2.37 -6.92
C HIS A 88 -11.77 2.34 -6.28
N ASP A 89 -11.46 1.35 -5.44
CA ASP A 89 -10.15 1.26 -4.81
C ASP A 89 -9.03 1.14 -5.86
N MET A 90 -9.20 0.28 -6.87
CA MET A 90 -8.24 0.14 -7.98
C MET A 90 -8.02 1.47 -8.70
N ALA A 91 -9.12 2.13 -9.10
CA ALA A 91 -9.03 3.37 -9.83
C ALA A 91 -8.40 4.48 -8.96
N TYR A 92 -8.63 4.46 -7.65
CA TYR A 92 -8.14 5.48 -6.72
C TYR A 92 -6.65 5.39 -6.61
N THR A 93 -6.17 4.19 -6.30
CA THR A 93 -4.74 3.92 -6.13
C THR A 93 -4.00 4.12 -7.43
N GLY A 94 -4.59 3.75 -8.57
CA GLY A 94 -4.06 4.07 -9.90
C GLY A 94 -3.89 5.57 -10.11
N VAL A 95 -4.95 6.37 -9.91
CA VAL A 95 -4.89 7.85 -10.05
C VAL A 95 -3.93 8.48 -9.03
N PHE A 96 -3.91 7.97 -7.80
CA PHE A 96 -2.99 8.43 -6.77
C PHE A 96 -1.54 8.25 -7.21
N ASN A 97 -1.20 7.10 -7.81
CA ASN A 97 0.13 6.84 -8.35
C ASN A 97 0.43 7.67 -9.60
N ILE A 98 -0.54 7.99 -10.47
CA ILE A 98 -0.33 8.95 -11.56
C ILE A 98 0.19 10.29 -11.04
N ILE A 99 -0.32 10.75 -9.89
CA ILE A 99 0.04 12.04 -9.30
C ILE A 99 1.36 11.97 -8.54
N ILE A 100 1.59 10.88 -7.79
CA ILE A 100 2.73 10.77 -6.88
C ILE A 100 3.98 10.21 -7.57
N SER A 101 3.85 9.28 -8.52
CA SER A 101 5.00 8.59 -9.12
C SER A 101 5.92 9.51 -9.93
N PRO A 102 5.43 10.41 -10.83
CA PRO A 102 6.32 11.29 -11.60
C PRO A 102 7.21 12.20 -10.75
N PRO A 103 6.70 12.96 -9.76
CA PRO A 103 7.57 13.78 -8.91
C PRO A 103 8.48 12.90 -8.06
N LEU A 104 8.01 11.73 -7.59
CA LEU A 104 8.84 10.81 -6.81
C LEU A 104 10.07 10.33 -7.61
N TYR A 105 9.88 9.91 -8.87
CA TYR A 105 10.99 9.52 -9.74
C TYR A 105 11.93 10.69 -10.05
N TYR A 106 11.39 11.87 -10.35
CA TYR A 106 12.19 13.06 -10.60
C TYR A 106 13.05 13.45 -9.38
N TYR A 107 12.46 13.49 -8.18
CA TYR A 107 13.20 13.77 -6.94
C TYR A 107 14.19 12.66 -6.55
N SER A 108 13.98 11.45 -7.05
CA SER A 108 14.91 10.33 -6.87
C SER A 108 16.08 10.35 -7.86
N GLY A 109 16.13 11.35 -8.77
CA GLY A 109 17.27 11.61 -9.65
C GLY A 109 17.07 11.20 -11.12
N GLU A 110 15.92 10.66 -11.50
CA GLU A 110 15.62 10.38 -12.91
C GLU A 110 15.24 11.69 -13.63
N THR A 111 15.88 11.97 -14.76
CA THR A 111 15.67 13.20 -15.52
C THR A 111 15.17 12.95 -16.95
N ASP A 112 15.17 11.69 -17.39
CA ASP A 112 14.60 11.27 -18.66
C ASP A 112 13.06 11.16 -18.56
N TRP A 113 12.36 12.08 -19.23
CA TRP A 113 10.89 12.11 -19.23
C TRP A 113 10.24 10.87 -19.83
N GLY A 114 10.90 10.18 -20.76
CA GLY A 114 10.42 8.92 -21.32
C GLY A 114 10.44 7.81 -20.28
N LYS A 115 11.54 7.69 -19.53
CA LYS A 115 11.66 6.73 -18.42
C LYS A 115 10.69 7.07 -17.28
N ILE A 116 10.55 8.35 -16.93
CA ILE A 116 9.56 8.80 -15.92
C ILE A 116 8.15 8.42 -16.37
N ALA A 117 7.79 8.63 -17.65
CA ALA A 117 6.47 8.29 -18.17
C ALA A 117 6.20 6.78 -18.11
N ILE A 118 7.15 5.95 -18.54
CA ILE A 118 7.03 4.48 -18.52
C ILE A 118 6.96 3.97 -17.06
N GLY A 119 7.87 4.41 -16.19
CA GLY A 119 7.89 4.03 -14.78
C GLY A 119 6.62 4.45 -14.04
N SER A 120 6.10 5.64 -14.36
CA SER A 120 4.81 6.10 -13.83
C SER A 120 3.68 5.23 -14.33
N ALA A 121 3.61 4.91 -15.63
CA ALA A 121 2.58 4.03 -16.18
C ALA A 121 2.58 2.64 -15.51
N CYS A 122 3.77 2.05 -15.31
CA CYS A 122 3.91 0.80 -14.56
C CYS A 122 3.42 0.93 -13.11
N SER A 123 3.75 2.04 -12.45
CA SER A 123 3.27 2.33 -11.08
C SER A 123 1.75 2.49 -10.99
N VAL A 124 1.09 2.98 -12.05
CA VAL A 124 -0.38 3.02 -12.11
C VAL A 124 -0.95 1.63 -12.15
N VAL A 125 -0.42 0.75 -13.01
CA VAL A 125 -0.92 -0.62 -13.16
C VAL A 125 -0.73 -1.41 -11.87
N LEU A 126 0.47 -1.36 -11.30
CA LEU A 126 0.78 -2.00 -10.01
C LEU A 126 -0.05 -1.38 -8.88
N GLY A 127 -0.21 -0.06 -8.87
CA GLY A 127 -1.06 0.66 -7.93
C GLY A 127 -2.51 0.24 -8.02
N ALA A 128 -3.06 0.14 -9.22
CA ALA A 128 -4.44 -0.28 -9.42
C ALA A 128 -4.66 -1.72 -8.95
N ALA A 129 -3.72 -2.63 -9.22
CA ALA A 129 -3.77 -3.99 -8.70
C ALA A 129 -3.72 -4.01 -7.16
N ASN A 130 -2.79 -3.25 -6.55
CA ASN A 130 -2.63 -3.18 -5.11
C ASN A 130 -3.73 -2.36 -4.41
N GLY A 131 -4.51 -1.58 -5.16
CA GLY A 131 -5.59 -0.76 -4.61
C GLY A 131 -6.65 -1.60 -3.92
N ILE A 132 -6.93 -2.81 -4.43
CA ILE A 132 -7.92 -3.73 -3.84
C ILE A 132 -7.53 -4.11 -2.40
N PRO A 133 -6.38 -4.77 -2.15
CA PRO A 133 -6.00 -5.13 -0.79
C PRO A 133 -5.73 -3.90 0.09
N MET A 134 -5.13 -2.81 -0.42
CA MET A 134 -4.93 -1.57 0.34
C MET A 134 -6.25 -0.94 0.80
N GLY A 135 -7.22 -0.83 -0.10
CA GLY A 135 -8.55 -0.29 0.18
C GLY A 135 -9.23 -1.05 1.30
N TYR A 136 -9.22 -2.37 1.18
CA TYR A 136 -9.77 -3.29 2.17
C TYR A 136 -9.05 -3.20 3.51
N ALA A 137 -7.70 -3.18 3.49
CA ALA A 137 -6.88 -3.11 4.69
C ALA A 137 -7.23 -1.87 5.51
N VAL A 138 -7.32 -0.68 4.90
CA VAL A 138 -7.68 0.56 5.60
C VAL A 138 -9.09 0.48 6.20
N ASP A 139 -10.10 0.03 5.43
CA ASP A 139 -11.47 -0.07 5.94
C ASP A 139 -11.55 -1.06 7.13
N ALA A 140 -10.88 -2.22 7.02
CA ALA A 140 -10.81 -3.21 8.09
C ALA A 140 -10.05 -2.70 9.31
N PHE A 141 -8.91 -2.03 9.14
CA PHE A 141 -8.11 -1.54 10.26
C PHE A 141 -8.78 -0.40 11.02
N ARG A 142 -9.55 0.45 10.32
CA ARG A 142 -10.40 1.46 10.97
C ARG A 142 -11.47 0.83 11.87
N ASP A 143 -12.06 -0.28 11.45
CA ASP A 143 -12.99 -1.05 12.30
C ASP A 143 -12.26 -1.69 13.48
N LEU A 144 -11.12 -2.34 13.22
CA LEU A 144 -10.36 -3.01 14.25
C LEU A 144 -9.79 -2.03 15.30
N THR A 145 -9.52 -0.79 14.93
CA THR A 145 -9.08 0.27 15.86
C THR A 145 -10.24 1.11 16.42
N SER A 146 -11.48 0.69 16.16
CA SER A 146 -12.72 1.33 16.63
C SER A 146 -12.83 2.81 16.24
N LEU A 147 -12.31 3.18 15.07
CA LEU A 147 -12.45 4.53 14.52
C LEU A 147 -13.68 4.69 13.64
N GLU A 148 -13.96 3.68 12.82
CA GLU A 148 -15.03 3.69 11.84
C GLU A 148 -15.43 2.25 11.52
N LYS A 149 -16.70 1.98 11.27
CA LYS A 149 -17.15 0.62 10.96
C LYS A 149 -16.70 0.23 9.56
N CYS A 150 -16.32 -1.04 9.38
CA CYS A 150 -16.05 -1.57 8.06
C CYS A 150 -17.36 -1.98 7.39
N GLU A 151 -17.72 -1.24 6.33
CA GLU A 151 -18.99 -1.39 5.63
C GLU A 151 -18.90 -2.27 4.37
N ARG A 152 -17.75 -2.93 4.17
CA ARG A 152 -17.61 -3.95 3.12
C ARG A 152 -18.51 -5.15 3.41
N LYS A 153 -19.12 -5.69 2.36
CA LYS A 153 -20.01 -6.86 2.45
C LYS A 153 -19.22 -8.15 2.64
N SER A 154 -18.01 -8.17 2.09
CA SER A 154 -17.00 -9.22 2.25
C SER A 154 -16.37 -9.25 3.66
N TYR A 155 -16.45 -8.16 4.43
CA TYR A 155 -15.87 -8.11 5.77
C TYR A 155 -16.65 -8.98 6.76
N PRO A 156 -15.99 -9.97 7.43
CA PRO A 156 -16.70 -10.95 8.24
C PRO A 156 -17.50 -10.36 9.40
N ASN A 157 -18.78 -10.75 9.51
CA ASN A 157 -19.67 -10.28 10.56
C ASN A 157 -19.18 -10.63 11.97
N PHE A 158 -18.44 -11.73 12.15
CA PHE A 158 -17.90 -12.10 13.45
C PHE A 158 -16.81 -11.12 13.93
N LEU A 159 -16.05 -10.51 13.01
CA LEU A 159 -15.08 -9.46 13.31
C LEU A 159 -15.81 -8.16 13.67
N LYS A 160 -16.82 -7.77 12.89
CA LYS A 160 -17.65 -6.56 13.16
C LYS A 160 -18.22 -6.54 14.58
N LYS A 161 -18.63 -7.71 15.09
CA LYS A 161 -19.28 -7.90 16.40
C LYS A 161 -18.32 -8.06 17.59
N GLN A 162 -17.00 -8.10 17.36
CA GLN A 162 -16.03 -8.21 18.45
C GLN A 162 -16.05 -6.98 19.36
N THR A 163 -15.61 -7.17 20.61
CA THR A 163 -15.38 -6.06 21.55
C THR A 163 -14.24 -5.16 21.06
N PRO A 164 -14.20 -3.87 21.44
CA PRO A 164 -13.12 -2.96 21.04
C PRO A 164 -11.72 -3.47 21.40
N LEU A 165 -11.58 -4.16 22.55
CA LEU A 165 -10.31 -4.72 22.99
C LEU A 165 -9.87 -5.88 22.09
N ASN A 166 -10.77 -6.81 21.76
CA ASN A 166 -10.46 -7.93 20.86
C ASN A 166 -10.10 -7.43 19.46
N LYS A 167 -10.83 -6.42 18.97
CA LYS A 167 -10.55 -5.76 17.69
C LYS A 167 -9.14 -5.15 17.66
N LEU A 168 -8.77 -4.44 18.73
CA LEU A 168 -7.44 -3.87 18.87
C LEU A 168 -6.34 -4.95 18.96
N ALA A 169 -6.60 -6.04 19.68
CA ALA A 169 -5.68 -7.18 19.75
C ALA A 169 -5.46 -7.82 18.38
N ILE A 170 -6.52 -7.96 17.57
CA ILE A 170 -6.41 -8.44 16.18
C ILE A 170 -5.60 -7.46 15.33
N ALA A 171 -5.83 -6.14 15.44
CA ALA A 171 -5.03 -5.14 14.73
C ALA A 171 -3.54 -5.22 15.09
N ALA A 172 -3.22 -5.34 16.38
CA ALA A 172 -1.85 -5.50 16.86
C ALA A 172 -1.23 -6.82 16.37
N GLY A 173 -2.00 -7.92 16.39
CA GLY A 173 -1.57 -9.21 15.84
C GLY A 173 -1.28 -9.15 14.34
N LEU A 174 -2.10 -8.45 13.55
CA LEU A 174 -1.84 -8.23 12.12
C LEU A 174 -0.57 -7.42 11.88
N ALA A 175 -0.29 -6.41 12.72
CA ALA A 175 0.96 -5.66 12.65
C ALA A 175 2.17 -6.56 12.92
N PHE A 176 2.08 -7.39 13.96
CA PHE A 176 3.12 -8.36 14.29
C PHE A 176 3.33 -9.40 13.17
N LEU A 177 2.24 -9.95 12.62
CA LEU A 177 2.30 -10.91 11.51
C LEU A 177 2.90 -10.30 10.25
N SER A 178 2.62 -9.04 9.95
CA SER A 178 3.23 -8.32 8.82
C SER A 178 4.75 -8.22 8.98
N LEU A 179 5.23 -7.87 10.17
CA LEU A 179 6.67 -7.84 10.47
C LEU A 179 7.33 -9.23 10.36
N ASN A 180 6.68 -10.27 10.89
CA ASN A 180 7.19 -11.64 10.75
C ASN A 180 7.19 -12.11 9.30
N LEU A 181 6.17 -11.72 8.51
CA LEU A 181 6.13 -12.05 7.08
C LEU A 181 7.26 -11.36 6.33
N MET A 182 7.56 -10.11 6.65
CA MET A 182 8.72 -9.40 6.12
C MET A 182 10.03 -10.12 6.43
N GLU A 183 10.26 -10.49 7.69
CA GLU A 183 11.43 -11.27 8.12
C GLU A 183 11.55 -12.58 7.33
N ASN A 184 10.46 -13.35 7.21
CA ASN A 184 10.46 -14.61 6.45
C ASN A 184 10.74 -14.40 4.95
N ILE A 185 10.29 -13.28 4.37
CA ILE A 185 10.61 -12.93 2.98
C ILE A 185 12.13 -12.80 2.81
N TYR A 186 12.77 -12.01 3.67
CA TYR A 186 14.22 -11.78 3.59
C TYR A 186 15.05 -13.03 3.91
N ASP A 187 14.58 -13.89 4.81
CA ASP A 187 15.32 -15.10 5.18
C ASP A 187 15.22 -16.22 4.13
N HIS A 188 14.10 -16.29 3.39
CA HIS A 188 13.76 -17.49 2.60
C HIS A 188 13.45 -17.27 1.13
N VAL A 189 13.17 -16.03 0.69
CA VAL A 189 12.94 -15.77 -0.73
C VAL A 189 14.30 -15.66 -1.41
N PRO A 190 14.66 -16.57 -2.33
CA PRO A 190 15.93 -16.47 -3.01
C PRO A 190 15.95 -15.20 -3.85
N ASN A 191 16.92 -14.33 -3.56
CA ASN A 191 17.43 -13.37 -4.53
C ASN A 191 17.65 -14.15 -5.84
N ASN A 192 17.10 -13.71 -6.99
CA ASN A 192 17.46 -14.12 -8.37
C ASN A 192 16.35 -14.67 -9.30
N PHE A 193 15.13 -14.11 -9.31
CA PHE A 193 14.22 -14.39 -10.44
C PHE A 193 14.50 -13.50 -11.67
N VAL A 194 14.61 -12.17 -11.51
CA VAL A 194 14.84 -11.24 -12.65
C VAL A 194 16.31 -11.09 -13.05
N SER A 195 17.30 -11.35 -12.20
CA SER A 195 18.72 -11.29 -12.63
C SER A 195 19.00 -12.28 -13.77
N ASN A 196 18.37 -13.45 -13.72
CA ASN A 196 18.44 -14.46 -14.78
C ASN A 196 17.76 -14.00 -16.10
N VAL A 197 16.69 -13.21 -16.03
CA VAL A 197 15.99 -12.69 -17.21
C VAL A 197 16.76 -11.52 -17.82
N TYR A 198 17.31 -10.63 -17.00
CA TYR A 198 18.14 -9.52 -17.46
C TYR A 198 19.45 -10.02 -18.06
N GLU A 199 20.13 -10.99 -17.43
CA GLU A 199 21.29 -11.68 -18.04
C GLU A 199 20.91 -12.37 -19.35
N GLN A 200 19.75 -13.01 -19.45
CA GLN A 200 19.31 -13.63 -20.71
C GLN A 200 19.05 -12.60 -21.81
N ILE A 201 18.41 -11.46 -21.50
CA ILE A 201 18.14 -10.39 -22.46
C ILE A 201 19.45 -9.71 -22.91
N THR A 202 20.34 -9.40 -21.97
CA THR A 202 21.63 -8.76 -22.25
C THR A 202 22.53 -9.68 -23.06
N ASN A 203 22.55 -10.99 -22.75
CA ASN A 203 23.28 -11.98 -23.54
C ASN A 203 22.65 -12.26 -24.93
N LEU A 204 21.36 -11.95 -25.13
CA LEU A 204 20.70 -12.03 -26.43
C LEU A 204 21.06 -10.82 -27.31
N GLU A 205 21.14 -9.62 -26.74
CA GLU A 205 21.57 -8.40 -27.46
C GLU A 205 23.03 -8.50 -27.92
N VAL A 206 23.94 -8.99 -27.05
CA VAL A 206 25.37 -9.20 -27.39
C VAL A 206 25.58 -10.26 -28.49
N LYS A 207 24.62 -11.17 -28.70
CA LYS A 207 24.69 -12.19 -29.77
C LYS A 207 24.13 -11.72 -31.12
N LEU A 208 23.47 -10.55 -31.14
CA LEU A 208 22.84 -9.98 -32.35
C LEU A 208 23.65 -8.83 -32.96
N GLU A 209 24.74 -8.39 -32.32
CA GLU A 209 25.82 -7.57 -32.88
C GLU A 209 26.91 -8.43 -33.53
#